data_AF-A0A7D5RL22-F1
#
_entry.id   AF-A0A7D5RL22-F1
#
_cell.length_a   1.000
_cell.length_b   1.000
_cell.length_c   1.000
_cell.angle_alpha   90.00
_cell.angle_beta   90.00
_cell.angle_gamma   90.00
#
_symmetry.space_group_name_H-M   'P 1'
#
loop_
_entity.id
_entity.type
_entity.pdbx_description
1 polymer ?
#
loop_
_entity_poly.entity_id
_entity_poly.type
_entity_poly.pdbx_seq_one_letter_code
_entity_poly.pdbx_strand_id
1 'polypeptide(L)' 'MGYEIIIIVILGVVLIFGAKKIPELAKTFGKAKGEFEKGKLEGEKELNDFKNKEKID' A
#
# COMPACT_ATOMS: atom_id res chain seq x y z
N MET A 1 5.55 -21.71 23.32
CA MET A 1 7.03 -21.67 23.38
C MET A 1 7.55 -21.36 21.97
N GLY A 2 7.61 -20.09 21.59
CA GLY A 2 7.95 -19.68 20.21
C GLY A 2 7.63 -18.21 19.93
N TYR A 3 6.70 -17.63 20.69
CA TYR A 3 6.45 -16.19 20.67
C TYR A 3 7.63 -15.38 21.21
N GLU A 4 8.47 -15.97 22.09
CA GLU A 4 9.65 -15.29 22.61
C GLU A 4 10.63 -14.88 21.51
N ILE A 5 10.88 -15.76 20.53
CA ILE A 5 11.80 -15.48 19.42
C ILE A 5 11.24 -14.37 18.53
N ILE A 6 9.93 -14.41 18.24
CA ILE A 6 9.27 -13.40 17.42
C ILE A 6 9.36 -12.02 18.08
N ILE A 7 9.14 -11.94 19.40
CA ILE A 7 9.22 -10.68 20.16
C ILE A 7 10.66 -10.14 20.14
N ILE A 8 11.68 -10.99 20.31
CA ILE A 8 13.09 -10.57 20.27
C ILE A 8 13.45 -10.01 18.89
N VAL A 9 13.01 -10.67 17.81
CA VAL A 9 13.28 -10.19 16.44
C VAL A 9 12.61 -8.84 16.20
N ILE A 10 11.35 -8.69 16.58
CA ILE A 10 10.62 -7.42 16.43
C ILE A 10 11.31 -6.31 17.24
N LEU A 11 11.71 -6.59 18.48
CA LEU A 11 12.46 -5.64 19.31
C LEU A 11 13.80 -5.27 18.66
N GLY A 12 14.54 -6.23 18.13
CA GLY A 12 15.80 -5.98 17.43
C GLY A 12 15.63 -5.04 16.22
N VAL A 13 14.60 -5.30 15.40
CA VAL A 13 14.25 -4.43 14.27
C VAL A 13 13.85 -3.03 14.76
N VAL A 14 13.02 -2.93 15.79
CA VAL A 14 12.59 -1.65 16.35
C VAL A 14 13.76 -0.86 16.98
N LEU A 15 14.77 -1.51 17.55
CA LEU A 15 15.95 -0.84 18.07
C LEU A 15 16.87 -0.33 16.96
N ILE A 16 17.06 -1.11 15.90
CA ILE A 16 17.91 -0.71 14.75
C ILE A 16 17.26 0.43 13.97
N PHE A 17 15.97 0.30 13.65
CA PHE A 17 15.26 1.26 12.81
C PHE A 17 14.60 2.39 13.63
N GLY A 18 14.39 2.19 14.92
CA GLY A 18 13.64 3.10 15.79
C GLY A 18 12.12 2.94 15.66
N ALA A 19 11.41 3.08 16.78
CA ALA A 19 9.94 2.97 16.82
C ALA A 19 9.22 4.00 15.92
N LYS A 20 9.87 5.12 15.57
CA LYS A 20 9.33 6.15 14.66
C LYS A 20 9.26 5.70 13.19
N LYS A 21 10.07 4.72 12.76
CA LYS A 21 10.06 4.28 11.36
C LYS A 21 8.84 3.45 10.99
N ILE A 22 8.28 2.69 11.92
CA ILE A 22 7.06 1.91 11.69
C ILE A 22 5.86 2.80 11.29
N PRO A 23 5.49 3.85 12.06
CA PRO A 23 4.39 4.74 11.66
C PRO A 23 4.71 5.57 10.42
N GLU A 24 5.97 5.94 10.21
CA GLU A 24 6.40 6.65 8.99
C GLU A 24 6.20 5.78 7.74
N LEU A 25 6.66 4.52 7.77
CA LEU A 25 6.47 3.53 6.70
C LEU A 25 4.99 3.23 6.45
N ALA A 26 4.20 3.05 7.50
CA ALA A 26 2.76 2.84 7.36
C ALA A 26 2.07 4.03 6.67
N LYS A 27 2.48 5.27 7.02
CA LYS A 27 1.94 6.48 6.41
C LYS A 27 2.34 6.63 4.95
N THR A 28 3.61 6.38 4.60
CA THR A 28 4.08 6.48 3.21
C THR A 28 3.49 5.37 2.35
N PHE A 29 3.46 4.13 2.85
CA PHE A 29 2.88 2.98 2.16
C PHE A 29 1.37 3.15 1.98
N GLY A 30 0.66 3.62 3.02
CA GLY A 30 -0.77 3.90 2.94
C GLY A 30 -1.10 4.97 1.90
N LYS A 31 -0.30 6.05 1.82
CA LYS A 31 -0.43 7.05 0.76
C LYS A 31 -0.19 6.45 -0.63
N ALA A 32 0.90 5.71 -0.81
CA ALA A 32 1.24 5.09 -2.09
C ALA A 32 0.14 4.12 -2.55
N LYS A 33 -0.36 3.26 -1.66
CA LYS A 33 -1.49 2.35 -1.94
C LYS A 33 -2.75 3.12 -2.31
N GLY A 34 -3.07 4.20 -1.59
CA GLY A 34 -4.25 5.02 -1.86
C GLY A 34 -4.19 5.72 -3.23
N GLU A 35 -3.05 6.31 -3.59
CA GLU A 35 -2.86 6.91 -4.92
C GLU A 35 -2.88 5.85 -6.04
N PHE A 36 -2.31 4.67 -5.79
CA PHE A 36 -2.38 3.55 -6.74
C PHE A 36 -3.81 3.07 -6.97
N GLU A 37 -4.62 2.90 -5.92
CA GLU A 37 -6.02 2.49 -6.05
C GLU A 37 -6.87 3.52 -6.80
N LYS A 38 -6.64 4.81 -6.56
CA LYS A 38 -7.31 5.88 -7.32
C LYS A 38 -6.95 5.84 -8.80
N GLY A 39 -5.65 5.79 -9.13
CA GLY A 39 -5.19 5.72 -10.51
C GLY A 39 -5.68 4.47 -11.24
N LYS A 40 -5.75 3.33 -10.54
CA LYS A 40 -6.35 2.12 -11.08
C LYS A 40 -7.84 2.31 -11.41
N LEU A 41 -8.62 2.90 -10.50
CA LEU A 41 -10.04 3.15 -10.72
C LEU A 41 -10.28 4.12 -11.89
N GLU A 42 -9.49 5.19 -11.97
CA GLU A 42 -9.56 6.17 -13.06
C GLU A 42 -9.22 5.52 -14.41
N GLY A 43 -8.14 4.73 -14.48
CA GLY A 43 -7.78 4.00 -15.69
C GLY A 43 -8.83 2.96 -16.12
N GLU A 44 -9.48 2.28 -15.18
CA GLU A 44 -10.59 1.37 -15.49
C GLU A 44 -11.81 2.11 -16.04
N LYS A 45 -12.14 3.29 -15.50
CA LYS A 45 -13.23 4.15 -16.02
C LYS A 45 -12.92 4.64 -17.42
N GLU A 46 -11.73 5.17 -17.66
CA GLU A 46 -11.31 5.63 -18.98
C GLU A 46 -11.41 4.50 -20.01
N LEU A 47 -10.88 3.31 -19.69
CA LEU A 47 -10.95 2.14 -20.58
C LEU A 47 -12.40 1.75 -20.90
N ASN A 48 -13.29 1.77 -19.91
CA ASN A 48 -14.70 1.47 -20.14
C ASN A 48 -15.39 2.54 -20.99
N ASP A 49 -15.05 3.82 -20.80
CA ASP A 49 -15.58 4.93 -21.59
C ASP A 49 -15.10 4.85 -23.05
N PHE A 50 -13.83 4.50 -23.28
CA PHE A 50 -13.31 4.22 -24.63
C PHE A 50 -14.04 3.05 -25.29
N LYS A 51 -14.23 1.94 -24.58
CA LYS A 51 -14.97 0.77 -25.10
C LYS A 51 -16.43 1.07 -25.41
N ASN A 52 -17.08 1.92 -24.62
CA ASN A 52 -18.47 2.29 -24.86
C ASN A 52 -18.60 3.24 -26.04
N LYS A 53 -17.68 4.20 -26.23
CA LYS A 53 -17.67 5.06 -27.42
C LYS A 53 -17.47 4.27 -28.71
N GLU A 54 -16.51 3.33 -28.74
CA GLU A 54 -16.25 2.47 -29.91
C GLU A 54 -17.44 1.58 -30.31
N LYS A 55 -18.39 1.31 -29.40
CA LYS A 55 -19.60 0.53 -29.69
C LYS A 55 -20.78 1.35 -30.21
N ILE A 56 -20.73 2.67 -30.07
CA ILE A 56 -21.82 3.59 -30.44
C ILE A 56 -21.59 4.17 -31.85
N ASP A 57 -20.33 4.16 -32.31
CA ASP A 57 -19.91 4.44 -33.70
C ASP A 57 -20.00 3.18 -34.58
#